data_AF-M5RSX2-F1
#
_entry.id   AF-M5RSX2-F1
#
_cell.length_a   1.000
_cell.length_b   1.000
_cell.length_c   1.000
_cell.angle_alpha   90.00
_cell.angle_beta   90.00
_cell.angle_gamma   90.00
#
_symmetry.space_group_name_H-M   'P 1'
#
loop_
_entity.id
_entity.type
_entity.pdbx_description
1 polymer ?
#
loop_
_entity_poly.entity_id
_entity_poly.type
_entity_poly.pdbx_seq_one_letter_code
_entity_poly.pdbx_strand_id
1 'polypeptide(L)'
;MNQHELIRELDTAVSALIIDLQEKRLLDKTLIVITTEFGRPPEFDSAGGRGHQGRAFSCVLAGGGLNHCGAYGETDELSKKIVSDPVSVPDFFATICASVGIDYGKYLYDGDRPVPVTDNGKPIAKLFG
;
A
#
# COMPACT_ATOMS: atom_id res chain seq x y z
N MET A 1 -23.52 -0.91 10.73
CA MET A 1 -22.81 -1.52 9.59
C MET A 1 -22.03 -2.69 10.14
N ASN A 2 -22.24 -3.90 9.59
CA ASN A 2 -21.56 -5.10 10.06
C ASN A 2 -20.15 -5.15 9.44
N GLN A 3 -19.20 -4.42 10.03
CA GLN A 3 -17.85 -4.24 9.44
C GLN A 3 -17.12 -5.58 9.20
N HIS A 4 -17.32 -6.58 10.06
CA HIS A 4 -16.76 -7.92 9.90
C HIS A 4 -17.25 -8.63 8.63
N GLU A 5 -18.49 -8.38 8.21
CA GLU A 5 -19.04 -8.91 6.96
C GLU A 5 -18.33 -8.30 5.75
N LEU A 6 -18.19 -6.98 5.73
CA LEU A 6 -17.49 -6.26 4.65
C LEU A 6 -16.02 -6.68 4.53
N ILE A 7 -15.35 -6.91 5.66
CA ILE A 7 -13.96 -7.40 5.68
C ILE A 7 -13.90 -8.81 5.06
N ARG A 8 -14.83 -9.70 5.43
CA ARG A 8 -14.88 -11.07 4.90
C ARG A 8 -15.19 -11.10 3.40
N GLU A 9 -16.09 -10.23 2.93
CA GLU A 9 -16.39 -10.08 1.50
C GLU A 9 -15.16 -9.60 0.72
N LEU A 10 -14.44 -8.60 1.23
CA LEU A 10 -13.20 -8.11 0.63
C LEU A 10 -12.13 -9.22 0.58
N ASP A 11 -11.92 -9.92 1.69
CA ASP A 11 -10.94 -11.01 1.79
C ASP A 11 -11.21 -12.13 0.77
N THR A 12 -12.48 -12.53 0.65
CA THR A 12 -12.92 -13.55 -0.32
C THR A 12 -12.69 -13.08 -1.75
N ALA A 13 -13.09 -11.85 -2.08
CA ALA A 13 -12.96 -11.30 -3.42
C ALA A 13 -11.50 -11.10 -3.85
N VAL A 14 -10.65 -10.59 -2.96
CA VAL A 14 -9.22 -10.38 -3.23
C VAL A 14 -8.50 -11.72 -3.39
N SER A 15 -8.79 -12.69 -2.52
CA SER A 15 -8.22 -14.04 -2.62
C SER A 15 -8.58 -14.72 -3.93
N ALA A 16 -9.86 -14.64 -4.34
CA ALA A 16 -10.31 -15.17 -5.63
C ALA A 16 -9.60 -14.50 -6.81
N LEU A 17 -9.47 -13.17 -6.80
CA LEU A 17 -8.75 -12.43 -7.85
C LEU A 17 -7.29 -12.86 -7.97
N ILE A 18 -6.59 -13.01 -6.83
CA ILE A 18 -5.18 -13.44 -6.82
C ILE A 18 -5.04 -14.85 -7.40
N ILE A 19 -5.91 -15.78 -6.98
CA ILE A 19 -5.91 -17.16 -7.47
C ILE A 19 -6.16 -17.19 -8.98
N ASP A 20 -7.19 -16.49 -9.47
CA ASP A 20 -7.52 -16.43 -10.90
C ASP A 20 -6.37 -15.86 -11.74
N LEU A 21 -5.70 -14.80 -11.27
CA LEU A 21 -4.55 -14.22 -11.96
C LEU A 21 -3.35 -15.17 -11.96
N GLN A 22 -3.13 -15.90 -10.87
CA GLN A 22 -2.07 -16.89 -10.78
C GLN A 22 -2.31 -18.06 -11.75
N GLU A 23 -3.52 -18.63 -11.77
CA GLU A 23 -3.90 -19.71 -12.69
C GLU A 23 -3.75 -19.31 -14.16
N LYS A 24 -4.05 -18.06 -14.49
CA LYS A 24 -3.89 -17.49 -15.83
C LYS A 24 -2.47 -17.03 -16.14
N ARG A 25 -1.51 -17.15 -15.21
CA ARG A 25 -0.13 -16.66 -15.34
C ARG A 25 -0.05 -15.15 -15.63
N LEU A 26 -0.98 -14.40 -15.05
CA LEU A 26 -1.11 -12.95 -15.17
C LEU A 26 -0.68 -12.20 -13.91
N LEU A 27 -0.58 -12.89 -12.77
CA LEU A 27 -0.25 -12.28 -11.48
C LEU A 27 1.09 -11.52 -11.51
N ASP A 28 2.13 -12.09 -12.13
CA ASP A 28 3.44 -11.43 -12.25
C ASP A 28 3.42 -10.15 -13.10
N LYS A 29 2.38 -9.97 -13.93
CA LYS A 29 2.19 -8.78 -14.78
C LYS A 29 1.12 -7.83 -14.25
N THR A 30 0.51 -8.15 -13.11
CA THR A 30 -0.62 -7.42 -12.54
C THR A 30 -0.32 -7.07 -11.10
N LEU A 31 -0.16 -5.79 -10.80
CA LEU A 31 -0.06 -5.32 -9.43
C LEU A 31 -1.46 -5.04 -8.87
N ILE A 32 -1.79 -5.68 -7.76
CA ILE A 32 -2.96 -5.36 -6.94
C ILE A 32 -2.50 -4.45 -5.81
N VAL A 33 -3.17 -3.31 -5.65
CA VAL A 33 -2.92 -2.33 -4.59
C VAL A 33 -4.19 -2.13 -3.77
N ILE A 34 -4.12 -2.40 -2.47
CA ILE A 34 -5.17 -2.03 -1.51
C ILE A 34 -4.57 -1.00 -0.56
N THR A 35 -5.14 0.19 -0.53
CA THR A 35 -4.57 1.32 0.20
C THR A 35 -5.65 2.12 0.93
N THR A 36 -5.20 3.02 1.80
CA THR A 36 -6.02 3.94 2.59
C THR A 36 -5.24 5.24 2.78
N GLU A 37 -5.92 6.33 3.08
CA GLU A 37 -5.30 7.62 3.40
C GLU A 37 -4.83 7.69 4.87
N PHE A 38 -5.45 6.89 5.74
CA PHE A 38 -5.17 6.81 7.18
C PHE A 38 -5.73 5.52 7.79
N GLY A 39 -5.21 5.15 8.97
CA GLY A 39 -5.74 4.06 9.79
C GLY A 39 -6.80 4.54 10.79
N ARG A 40 -7.16 3.66 11.73
CA ARG A 40 -8.03 3.99 12.86
C ARG A 40 -7.27 3.89 14.18
N PRO A 41 -7.46 4.84 15.12
CA PRO A 41 -6.87 4.73 16.44
C PRO A 41 -7.36 3.46 17.16
N PRO A 42 -6.53 2.89 18.05
CA PRO A 42 -6.93 1.73 18.86
C PRO A 42 -7.94 2.12 19.96
N GLU A 43 -8.01 3.41 20.33
CA GLU A 43 -8.98 3.91 21.30
C GLU A 43 -10.31 4.33 20.67
N PHE A 44 -11.38 4.21 21.46
CA PHE A 44 -12.67 4.81 21.16
C PHE A 44 -12.66 6.29 21.55
N ASP A 45 -12.80 7.17 20.55
CA ASP A 45 -13.10 8.59 20.77
C ASP A 45 -14.59 8.82 21.05
N SER A 46 -14.96 10.06 21.36
CA SER A 46 -16.37 10.46 21.54
C SER A 46 -17.22 10.31 20.27
N ALA A 47 -16.60 10.03 19.12
CA ALA A 47 -17.26 9.75 17.84
C ALA A 47 -17.37 8.24 17.54
N GLY A 48 -17.06 7.38 18.51
CA GLY A 48 -17.20 5.93 18.40
C GLY A 48 -16.04 5.23 17.69
N GLY A 49 -14.81 5.76 17.81
CA GLY A 49 -13.61 5.17 17.21
C GLY A 49 -13.42 5.54 15.74
N ARG A 50 -13.95 6.69 15.33
CA ARG A 50 -13.92 7.16 13.92
C ARG A 50 -12.82 8.20 13.65
N GLY A 51 -11.94 8.44 14.60
CA GLY A 51 -10.75 9.27 14.41
C GLY A 51 -9.84 8.77 13.28
N HIS A 52 -8.91 9.63 12.87
CA HIS A 52 -7.91 9.32 11.86
C HIS A 52 -6.57 9.02 12.53
N GLN A 53 -6.01 7.85 12.26
CA GLN A 53 -4.64 7.51 12.64
C GLN A 53 -3.73 7.68 11.43
N GLY A 54 -3.22 8.90 11.25
CA GLY A 54 -2.37 9.24 10.10
C GLY A 54 -0.89 8.91 10.28
N ARG A 55 -0.45 8.51 11.48
CA ARG A 55 0.97 8.23 11.77
C ARG A 55 1.46 6.90 11.21
N ALA A 56 0.61 5.87 11.24
CA ALA A 56 0.93 4.54 10.77
C ALA A 56 -0.36 3.82 10.38
N PHE A 57 -0.33 3.13 9.24
CA PHE A 57 -1.43 2.33 8.72
C PHE A 57 -0.89 1.32 7.71
N SER A 58 -1.69 0.29 7.42
CA SER A 58 -1.29 -0.80 6.54
C SER A 58 -1.85 -0.61 5.12
N CYS A 59 -1.04 -0.94 4.14
CA CYS A 59 -1.43 -1.11 2.74
C CYS A 59 -1.00 -2.50 2.27
N VAL A 60 -1.58 -2.99 1.17
CA VAL A 60 -1.30 -4.31 0.61
C VAL A 60 -0.84 -4.17 -0.83
N LEU A 61 0.25 -4.88 -1.16
CA LEU A 61 0.71 -5.13 -2.53
C LEU A 61 0.71 -6.63 -2.80
N ALA A 62 0.12 -7.05 -3.92
CA ALA A 62 0.15 -8.44 -4.39
C ALA A 62 0.40 -8.47 -5.91
N GLY A 63 1.13 -9.49 -6.37
CA GLY A 63 1.53 -9.62 -7.77
C GLY A 63 2.57 -8.59 -8.23
N GLY A 64 2.56 -8.28 -9.52
CA GLY A 64 3.50 -7.34 -10.14
C GLY A 64 4.95 -7.83 -10.20
N GLY A 65 5.16 -9.14 -10.02
CA GLY A 65 6.50 -9.76 -10.03
C GLY A 65 7.37 -9.35 -8.84
N LEU A 66 6.76 -8.80 -7.78
CA LEU A 66 7.47 -8.39 -6.58
C LEU A 66 7.92 -9.59 -5.73
N ASN A 67 9.04 -9.43 -5.03
CA ASN A 67 9.51 -10.35 -4.01
C ASN A 67 8.68 -10.18 -2.72
N HIS A 68 7.50 -10.79 -2.68
CA HIS A 68 6.61 -10.70 -1.52
C HIS A 68 7.23 -11.32 -0.26
N CYS A 69 7.23 -10.58 0.86
CA CYS A 69 7.83 -10.99 2.12
C CYS A 69 6.87 -11.00 3.33
N GLY A 70 5.56 -10.97 3.09
CA GLY A 70 4.56 -10.80 4.14
C GLY A 70 4.50 -9.35 4.63
N ALA A 71 4.53 -9.13 5.94
CA ALA A 71 4.56 -7.80 6.53
C ALA A 71 5.95 -7.15 6.34
N TYR A 72 5.97 -5.87 5.99
CA TYR A 72 7.17 -5.03 5.91
C TYR A 72 6.92 -3.73 6.68
N GLY A 73 7.85 -3.36 7.55
CA GLY A 73 7.63 -2.33 8.57
C GLY A 73 6.98 -2.89 9.84
N GLU A 74 7.25 -2.25 10.96
CA GLU A 74 6.72 -2.64 12.27
C GLU A 74 6.23 -1.41 13.03
N THR A 75 5.11 -1.56 13.73
CA THR A 75 4.62 -0.57 14.68
C THR A 75 4.68 -1.08 16.10
N ASP A 76 4.51 -0.18 17.07
CA ASP A 76 4.27 -0.57 18.46
C ASP A 76 2.97 -1.39 18.58
N GLU A 77 2.78 -2.02 19.74
CA GLU A 77 1.63 -2.92 20.00
C GLU A 77 0.26 -2.25 19.78
N LEU A 78 0.21 -0.92 19.86
CA LEU A 78 -1.00 -0.13 19.66
C LEU A 78 -1.11 0.46 18.24
N SER A 79 -0.18 0.15 17.33
CA SER A 79 -0.14 0.70 15.96
C SER A 79 -0.11 2.24 15.90
N LYS A 80 0.50 2.86 16.91
CA LYS A 80 0.61 4.32 17.08
C LYS A 80 1.89 4.91 16.55
N LYS A 81 2.99 4.15 16.64
CA LYS A 81 4.33 4.59 16.28
C LYS A 81 5.01 3.52 15.44
N ILE A 82 5.80 3.96 14.47
CA ILE A 82 6.66 3.09 13.68
C ILE A 82 7.89 2.76 14.53
N VAL A 83 8.25 1.49 14.58
CA VAL A 83 9.36 0.94 15.37
C VAL A 83 10.52 0.51 14.48
N SER A 84 10.24 -0.08 13.32
CA SER A 84 11.27 -0.51 12.36
C SER A 84 10.79 -0.42 10.92
N ASP A 85 11.75 -0.34 9.98
CA ASP A 85 11.54 -0.33 8.52
C ASP A 85 10.39 0.59 8.04
N PRO A 86 10.46 1.91 8.30
CA PRO A 86 9.40 2.84 7.92
C PRO A 86 9.22 2.90 6.40
N VAL A 87 7.97 2.91 5.97
CA VAL A 87 7.59 3.20 4.57
C VAL A 87 6.82 4.51 4.54
N SER A 88 7.37 5.50 3.84
CA SER A 88 6.65 6.75 3.62
C SER A 88 5.63 6.59 2.48
N VAL A 89 4.60 7.45 2.44
CA VAL A 89 3.63 7.48 1.33
C VAL A 89 4.33 7.70 -0.03
N PRO A 90 5.32 8.60 -0.16
CA PRO A 90 6.10 8.73 -1.39
C PRO A 90 6.84 7.44 -1.78
N ASP A 91 7.50 6.75 -0.84
CA ASP A 91 8.23 5.50 -1.11
C ASP A 91 7.29 4.37 -1.53
N PHE A 92 6.11 4.29 -0.90
CA PHE A 92 5.05 3.35 -1.29
C PHE A 92 4.58 3.62 -2.72
N PHE A 93 4.33 4.88 -3.08
CA PHE A 93 3.90 5.22 -4.44
C PHE A 93 4.99 5.01 -5.49
N ALA A 94 6.24 5.33 -5.16
CA ALA A 94 7.40 5.02 -6.01
C ALA A 94 7.56 3.50 -6.23
N THR A 95 7.30 2.69 -5.20
CA THR A 95 7.26 1.22 -5.32
C THR A 95 6.20 0.76 -6.32
N ILE A 96 4.99 1.33 -6.27
CA ILE A 96 3.93 1.04 -7.23
C ILE A 96 4.39 1.40 -8.65
N CYS A 97 4.84 2.63 -8.88
CA CYS A 97 5.32 3.08 -10.19
C CYS A 97 6.43 2.18 -10.74
N ALA A 98 7.45 1.88 -9.93
CA ALA A 98 8.57 1.04 -10.32
C ALA A 98 8.12 -0.37 -10.71
N SER A 99 7.19 -0.98 -9.95
CA SER A 99 6.70 -2.34 -10.21
C SER A 99 5.95 -2.49 -11.54
N VAL A 100 5.39 -1.40 -12.07
CA VAL A 100 4.69 -1.40 -13.37
C VAL A 100 5.51 -0.72 -14.48
N GLY A 101 6.81 -0.48 -14.25
CA GLY A 101 7.71 0.08 -15.26
C GLY A 101 7.55 1.57 -15.53
N ILE A 102 6.91 2.32 -14.62
CA ILE A 102 6.83 3.79 -14.69
C ILE A 102 8.08 4.38 -14.03
N ASP A 103 8.73 5.32 -14.73
CA ASP A 103 9.83 6.11 -14.18
C ASP A 103 9.32 7.04 -13.07
N TYR A 104 9.52 6.63 -11.82
CA TYR A 104 9.08 7.32 -10.61
C TYR A 104 9.85 8.61 -10.30
N GLY A 105 11.05 8.78 -10.89
CA GLY A 105 11.87 9.98 -10.75
C GLY A 105 11.60 11.05 -11.80
N LYS A 106 10.73 10.74 -12.77
CA LYS A 106 10.38 11.66 -13.85
C LYS A 106 9.57 12.85 -13.33
N TYR A 107 9.77 13.98 -14.00
CA TYR A 107 8.90 15.15 -13.87
C TYR A 107 7.97 15.23 -15.08
N LEU A 108 6.69 15.44 -14.81
CA LEU A 108 5.70 15.86 -15.78
C LEU A 108 5.72 17.39 -15.86
N TYR A 109 5.40 17.92 -17.04
CA TYR A 109 5.46 19.34 -17.30
C TYR A 109 4.11 19.81 -17.86
N ASP A 110 3.56 20.84 -17.23
CA ASP A 110 2.48 21.66 -17.75
C ASP A 110 3.03 23.08 -17.89
N GLY A 111 3.55 23.40 -19.08
CA GLY A 111 4.44 24.55 -19.29
C GLY A 111 5.79 24.40 -18.56
N ASP A 112 6.25 25.46 -17.92
CA ASP A 112 7.54 25.48 -17.21
C ASP A 112 7.46 24.93 -15.77
N ARG A 113 6.26 24.53 -15.29
CA ARG A 113 6.09 24.01 -13.94
C ARG A 113 6.44 22.52 -13.90
N PRO A 114 7.52 22.11 -13.19
CA PRO A 114 7.80 20.71 -12.97
C PRO A 114 6.82 20.13 -11.93
N VAL A 115 6.20 19.00 -12.24
CA VAL A 115 5.37 18.21 -11.33
C VAL A 115 5.98 16.82 -11.23
N PRO A 116 6.60 16.45 -10.10
CA PRO A 116 7.24 15.15 -10.01
C PRO A 116 6.18 14.05 -10.03
N VAL A 117 6.46 12.93 -10.72
CA VAL A 117 5.52 11.78 -10.79
C VAL A 117 5.24 11.23 -9.40
N THR A 118 6.27 11.20 -8.54
CA THR A 118 6.15 10.86 -7.12
C THR A 118 6.74 11.99 -6.28
N ASP A 119 6.39 12.11 -5.00
CA ASP A 119 7.01 13.11 -4.12
C ASP A 119 8.43 12.69 -3.68
N ASN A 120 9.31 12.50 -4.67
CA ASN A 120 10.71 12.06 -4.53
C ASN A 120 10.90 10.76 -3.73
N GLY A 121 9.92 9.86 -3.80
CA GLY A 121 9.95 8.57 -3.13
C GLY A 121 10.99 7.64 -3.73
N LYS A 122 11.47 6.70 -2.91
CA LYS A 122 12.37 5.62 -3.30
C LYS A 122 11.65 4.28 -3.16
N PRO A 123 11.62 3.45 -4.21
CA PRO A 123 11.02 2.13 -4.13
C PRO A 123 11.63 1.30 -3.00
N ILE A 124 10.80 0.48 -2.33
CA ILE A 124 11.22 -0.42 -1.27
C ILE A 124 12.08 -1.52 -1.90
N ALA A 125 13.41 -1.34 -1.88
CA ALA A 125 14.35 -2.19 -2.59
C ALA A 125 14.19 -3.69 -2.29
N LYS A 126 13.80 -4.05 -1.05
CA LYS A 126 13.59 -5.44 -0.63
C LYS A 126 12.48 -6.16 -1.42
N LEU A 127 11.54 -5.42 -2.01
CA LEU A 127 10.45 -5.99 -2.82
C LEU A 127 10.87 -6.26 -4.27
N PHE A 128 12.08 -5.90 -4.67
CA PHE A 128 12.62 -6.13 -6.00
C PHE A 128 13.79 -7.14 -5.93
N GLY A 129 14.00 -7.87 -7.02
CA GLY A 129 15.07 -8.88 -7.16
C GLY A 129 16.14 -8.44 -8.13
#